data_AF-A0A1B3PLW1-F1
#
_entry.id   AF-A0A1B3PLW1-F1
#
_cell.length_a   1.000
_cell.length_b   1.000
_cell.length_c   1.000
_cell.angle_alpha   90.00
_cell.angle_beta   90.00
_cell.angle_gamma   90.00
#
_symmetry.space_group_name_H-M   'P 1'
#
loop_
_entity.id
_entity.type
_entity.pdbx_description
1 polymer ?
#
loop_
_entity_poly.entity_id
_entity_poly.type
_entity_poly.pdbx_seq_one_letter_code
_entity_poly.pdbx_strand_id
1 'polypeptide(L)'
;MIPAPAIQLDLPIPTGEQLKAARVAAGLSQAQAAELMGYPLQTGSRGGVQSRTWQALESSSDERNMQGPAFALFLLLTGQHPDYCLTPRHAQAPAPASAG
;
A
#
# COMPACT_ATOMS: atom_id res chain seq x y z
N MET A 1 16.89 16.22 23.98
CA MET A 1 16.47 15.33 22.87
C MET A 1 16.04 16.21 21.72
N ILE A 2 16.76 16.19 20.60
CA ILE A 2 16.31 16.86 19.37
C ILE A 2 15.37 15.87 18.67
N PRO A 3 14.13 16.26 18.29
CA PRO A 3 13.25 15.36 17.56
C PRO A 3 13.91 14.99 16.23
N ALA A 4 13.83 13.72 15.84
CA ALA A 4 14.27 13.29 14.53
C ALA A 4 13.53 14.10 13.45
N PRO A 5 14.21 14.50 12.36
CA PRO A 5 13.55 15.22 11.27
C PRO A 5 12.43 14.37 10.69
N ALA A 6 11.30 15.02 10.36
CA ALA A 6 10.18 14.35 9.70
C ALA A 6 10.60 13.87 8.30
N ILE A 7 10.25 12.63 7.97
CA ILE A 7 10.48 12.07 6.63
C ILE A 7 9.47 12.69 5.67
N GLN A 8 9.94 13.09 4.49
CA GLN A 8 9.08 13.47 3.36
C GLN A 8 8.90 12.23 2.48
N LEU A 9 7.66 11.74 2.38
CA LEU A 9 7.31 10.64 1.48
C LEU A 9 6.73 11.21 0.19
N ASP A 10 7.10 10.60 -0.95
CA ASP A 10 6.37 10.83 -2.19
C ASP A 10 5.01 10.12 -2.11
N LEU A 11 3.94 10.84 -2.46
CA LEU A 11 2.55 10.37 -2.31
C LEU A 11 1.80 10.46 -3.65
N PRO A 12 2.25 9.72 -4.68
CA PRO A 12 1.66 9.84 -6.01
C PRO A 12 0.24 9.27 -6.03
N ILE A 13 -0.66 9.96 -6.72
CA ILE A 13 -2.00 9.43 -7.02
C ILE A 13 -1.86 8.50 -8.23
N PRO A 14 -2.03 7.17 -8.09
CA PRO A 14 -1.89 6.24 -9.19
C PRO A 14 -3.10 6.31 -10.13
N THR A 15 -2.86 6.02 -11.41
CA THR A 15 -3.94 5.59 -12.30
C THR A 15 -4.42 4.18 -11.91
N GLY A 16 -5.62 3.80 -12.36
CA GLY A 16 -6.12 2.43 -12.14
C GLY A 16 -5.20 1.34 -12.70
N GLU A 17 -4.53 1.61 -13.83
CA GLU A 17 -3.53 0.71 -14.41
C GLU A 17 -2.28 0.57 -13.53
N GLN A 18 -1.78 1.67 -12.98
CA GLN A 18 -0.63 1.66 -12.06
C GLN A 18 -0.96 0.92 -10.76
N LEU A 19 -2.15 1.15 -10.19
CA LEU A 19 -2.62 0.42 -9.01
C LEU A 19 -2.71 -1.09 -9.30
N LYS A 20 -3.30 -1.47 -10.43
CA LYS A 20 -3.41 -2.86 -10.87
C LYS A 20 -2.03 -3.50 -11.06
N ALA A 21 -1.09 -2.79 -11.68
CA ALA A 21 0.27 -3.27 -11.91
C ALA A 21 0.98 -3.53 -10.57
N ALA A 22 0.93 -2.58 -9.63
CA ALA A 22 1.50 -2.74 -8.30
C ALA A 22 0.86 -3.91 -7.53
N ARG A 23 -0.46 -4.10 -7.64
CA ARG A 23 -1.13 -5.24 -7.01
C ARG A 23 -0.68 -6.58 -7.58
N VAL A 24 -0.60 -6.68 -8.91
CA VAL A 24 -0.17 -7.91 -9.59
C VAL A 24 1.29 -8.22 -9.26
N ALA A 25 2.16 -7.22 -9.22
CA ALA A 25 3.56 -7.38 -8.83
C ALA A 25 3.72 -7.84 -7.36
N ALA A 26 2.81 -7.44 -6.46
CA ALA A 26 2.72 -7.99 -5.10
C ALA A 26 2.16 -9.42 -5.02
N GLY A 27 1.71 -10.01 -6.12
CA GLY A 27 1.10 -11.34 -6.15
C GLY A 27 -0.29 -11.41 -5.50
N LEU A 28 -1.00 -10.28 -5.40
CA LEU A 28 -2.29 -10.20 -4.71
C LEU A 28 -3.48 -10.25 -5.69
N SER A 29 -4.55 -10.95 -5.31
CA SER A 29 -5.88 -10.75 -5.89
C SER A 29 -6.49 -9.41 -5.44
N GLN A 30 -7.52 -8.92 -6.15
CA GLN A 30 -8.23 -7.71 -5.73
C GLN A 30 -8.85 -7.83 -4.33
N ALA A 31 -9.35 -9.01 -3.97
CA ALA A 31 -9.92 -9.24 -2.64
C ALA A 31 -8.85 -9.19 -1.55
N GLN A 32 -7.68 -9.80 -1.77
CA GLN A 32 -6.57 -9.75 -0.80
C GLN A 32 -6.01 -8.34 -0.63
N ALA A 33 -5.90 -7.59 -1.72
CA ALA A 33 -5.44 -6.21 -1.65
C ALA A 33 -6.45 -5.29 -0.95
N ALA A 34 -7.74 -5.51 -1.20
CA ALA A 34 -8.81 -4.84 -0.47
C ALA A 34 -8.79 -5.16 1.02
N GLU A 35 -8.64 -6.44 1.39
CA GLU A 35 -8.51 -6.88 2.77
C GLU A 35 -7.30 -6.23 3.47
N LEU A 36 -6.13 -6.26 2.82
CA LEU A 36 -4.89 -5.65 3.31
C LEU A 36 -5.07 -4.16 3.62
N MET A 37 -5.82 -3.44 2.78
CA MET A 37 -6.05 -2.01 2.90
C MET A 37 -7.34 -1.66 3.65
N GLY A 38 -8.06 -2.64 4.20
CA GLY A 38 -9.28 -2.42 4.98
C GLY A 38 -10.50 -1.97 4.15
N TYR A 39 -10.51 -2.21 2.84
CA TYR A 39 -11.68 -1.95 2.00
C TYR A 39 -12.75 -3.04 2.17
N PRO A 40 -14.05 -2.68 2.07
CA PRO A 40 -15.13 -3.66 2.24
C PRO A 40 -15.06 -4.83 1.26
N LEU A 41 -15.30 -6.03 1.78
CA LEU A 41 -15.46 -7.27 1.04
C LEU A 41 -16.94 -7.68 1.00
N GLN A 42 -17.34 -8.29 -0.11
CA GLN A 42 -18.69 -8.79 -0.34
C GLN A 42 -18.64 -10.22 -0.87
N THR A 43 -19.56 -11.06 -0.41
CA THR A 43 -19.77 -12.39 -0.99
C THR A 43 -20.45 -12.26 -2.35
N GLY A 44 -19.80 -12.75 -3.39
CA GLY A 44 -20.33 -12.83 -4.74
C GLY A 44 -21.32 -13.98 -4.93
N SER A 45 -22.08 -13.91 -6.01
CA SER A 45 -23.19 -14.82 -6.34
C SER A 45 -22.81 -16.31 -6.43
N ARG A 46 -21.51 -16.61 -6.61
CA ARG A 46 -20.96 -17.97 -6.72
C ARG A 46 -20.10 -18.37 -5.51
N GLY A 47 -20.25 -17.69 -4.37
CA GLY A 47 -19.50 -17.98 -3.14
C GLY A 47 -18.08 -17.42 -3.08
N GLY A 48 -17.60 -16.74 -4.13
CA GLY A 48 -16.31 -16.03 -4.11
C GLY A 48 -16.39 -14.69 -3.37
N VAL A 49 -15.26 -14.18 -2.87
CA VAL A 49 -15.18 -12.87 -2.21
C VAL A 49 -14.67 -11.82 -3.19
N GLN A 50 -15.28 -10.63 -3.19
CA GLN A 50 -14.90 -9.51 -4.05
C GLN A 50 -14.93 -8.17 -3.29
N SER A 51 -14.20 -7.16 -3.79
CA SER A 51 -14.33 -5.77 -3.35
C SER A 51 -14.74 -4.88 -4.51
N ARG A 52 -15.94 -4.28 -4.42
CA ARG A 52 -16.43 -3.31 -5.42
C ARG A 52 -15.60 -2.03 -5.42
N THR A 53 -15.15 -1.60 -4.24
CA THR A 53 -14.31 -0.41 -4.10
C THR A 53 -12.98 -0.63 -4.81
N TRP A 54 -12.29 -1.74 -4.56
CA TRP A 54 -11.02 -2.01 -5.24
C TRP A 54 -11.17 -2.18 -6.76
N GLN A 55 -12.22 -2.88 -7.20
CA GLN A 55 -12.53 -3.03 -8.62
C GLN A 55 -12.69 -1.68 -9.33
N ALA A 56 -13.35 -0.72 -8.67
CA ALA A 56 -13.51 0.61 -9.21
C ALA A 56 -12.20 1.41 -9.27
N LEU A 57 -11.36 1.30 -8.24
CA LEU A 57 -10.06 1.98 -8.20
C LEU A 57 -9.10 1.50 -9.30
N GLU A 58 -9.26 0.27 -9.80
CA GLU A 58 -8.49 -0.27 -10.93
C GLU A 58 -9.16 -0.09 -12.30
N SER A 59 -10.37 0.46 -12.33
CA SER A 59 -11.14 0.61 -13.57
C SER A 59 -10.58 1.76 -14.40
N SER A 60 -10.39 1.53 -15.71
CA SER A 60 -10.05 2.59 -16.67
C SER A 60 -11.24 3.47 -17.05
N SER A 61 -12.46 3.03 -16.72
CA SER A 61 -13.71 3.72 -17.06
C SER A 61 -14.36 4.41 -15.85
N ASP A 62 -13.73 4.33 -14.68
CA ASP A 62 -14.18 4.98 -13.45
C ASP A 62 -13.18 6.08 -13.11
N GLU A 63 -13.66 7.28 -12.76
CA GLU A 63 -12.78 8.42 -12.46
C GLU A 63 -12.17 8.35 -11.05
N ARG A 64 -12.54 7.34 -10.25
CA ARG A 64 -12.02 7.14 -8.90
C ARG A 64 -10.59 6.62 -8.93
N ASN A 65 -9.68 7.41 -8.34
CA ASN A 65 -8.32 6.99 -8.08
C ASN A 65 -8.08 6.72 -6.60
N MET A 66 -7.12 5.85 -6.30
CA MET A 66 -6.64 5.66 -4.93
C MET A 66 -5.96 6.94 -4.46
N GLN A 67 -6.23 7.36 -3.23
CA GLN A 67 -5.56 8.53 -2.66
C GLN A 67 -4.07 8.26 -2.50
N GLY A 68 -3.22 9.24 -2.83
CA GLY A 68 -1.76 9.09 -2.79
C GLY A 68 -1.20 8.53 -1.46
N PRO A 69 -1.65 9.00 -0.28
CA PRO A 69 -1.25 8.40 1.00
C PRO A 69 -1.61 6.92 1.13
N ALA A 70 -2.77 6.50 0.64
CA ALA A 70 -3.19 5.10 0.68
C ALA A 70 -2.35 4.26 -0.28
N PHE A 71 -2.01 4.79 -1.46
CA PHE A 71 -1.15 4.08 -2.41
C PHE A 71 0.28 3.94 -1.89
N ALA A 72 0.87 4.99 -1.32
CA ALA A 72 2.19 4.91 -0.70
C ALA A 72 2.23 3.87 0.44
N LEU A 73 1.19 3.82 1.27
CA LEU A 73 1.05 2.79 2.31
C LEU A 73 0.93 1.38 1.70
N PHE A 74 0.15 1.22 0.63
CA PHE A 74 0.05 -0.06 -0.08
C PHE A 74 1.42 -0.53 -0.61
N LEU A 75 2.20 0.38 -1.21
CA LEU A 75 3.56 0.09 -1.67
C LEU A 75 4.48 -0.29 -0.50
N LEU A 76 4.38 0.40 0.63
CA LEU A 76 5.15 0.09 1.85
C LEU A 76 4.79 -1.28 2.44
N LEU A 77 3.51 -1.60 2.55
CA LEU A 77 3.01 -2.88 3.06
C LEU A 77 3.38 -4.07 2.16
N THR A 78 3.53 -3.82 0.86
CA THR A 78 3.90 -4.84 -0.13
C THR A 78 5.39 -4.87 -0.45
N GLY A 79 6.21 -4.01 0.18
CA GLY A 79 7.65 -3.93 -0.06
C GLY A 79 8.04 -3.37 -1.44
N GLN A 80 7.14 -2.64 -2.09
CA GLN A 80 7.31 -2.10 -3.44
C GLN A 80 7.60 -0.60 -3.47
N HIS A 81 7.64 0.07 -2.31
CA HIS A 81 7.96 1.49 -2.27
C HIS A 81 9.42 1.72 -2.72
N PRO A 82 9.71 2.67 -3.63
CA PRO A 82 11.03 2.81 -4.25
C PRO A 82 12.15 3.11 -3.23
N ASP A 83 11.88 4.00 -2.26
CA ASP A 83 12.93 4.51 -1.37
C ASP A 83 12.86 3.99 0.07
N TYR A 84 11.75 3.35 0.47
CA TYR A 84 11.46 3.06 1.88
C TYR A 84 10.89 1.65 2.05
N CYS A 85 11.14 1.05 3.20
CA CYS A 85 10.53 -0.21 3.61
C CYS A 85 10.04 -0.12 5.07
N LEU A 86 9.00 -0.87 5.41
CA LEU A 86 8.54 -0.98 6.79
C LEU A 86 9.43 -1.96 7.55
N THR A 87 9.97 -1.52 8.69
CA THR A 87 10.72 -2.37 9.62
C THR A 87 10.05 -2.34 11.00
N PRO A 88 9.91 -3.48 11.69
CA PRO A 88 9.42 -3.50 13.07
C PRO A 88 10.30 -2.65 13.97
N ARG A 89 9.69 -1.83 14.84
CA ARG A 89 10.41 -0.95 15.77
C ARG A 89 11.40 -1.72 16.67
N HIS A 90 11.07 -2.95 17.07
CA HIS A 90 11.93 -3.80 17.90
C HIS A 90 13.06 -4.50 17.12
N ALA A 91 13.02 -4.47 15.79
CA ALA A 91 14.07 -5.03 14.94
C ALA A 91 15.14 -3.98 14.57
N GLN A 92 14.90 -2.69 14.85
CA GLN A 92 15.95 -1.68 14.80
C GLN A 92 16.90 -1.91 15.99
N ALA A 93 18.00 -2.63 15.75
CA ALA A 93 19.12 -2.65 16.68
C ALA A 93 19.56 -1.21 16.98
N PRO A 94 19.90 -0.86 18.23
CA PRO A 94 20.46 0.45 18.53
C PRO A 94 21.71 0.65 17.69
N ALA A 95 21.80 1.80 16.99
CA ALA A 95 22.99 2.18 16.24
C ALA A 95 24.24 2.00 17.13
N PRO A 96 25.36 1.47 16.60
CA PRO A 96 26.57 1.34 17.40
C PRO A 96 26.95 2.73 17.90
N ALA A 97 27.06 2.86 19.22
CA ALA A 97 27.51 4.09 19.85
C ALA A 97 28.89 4.41 19.28
N SER A 98 29.02 5.57 18.61
CA SER A 98 30.30 6.07 18.15
C SER A 98 31.23 6.19 19.35
N ALA A 99 32.23 5.31 19.42
CA ALA A 99 33.33 5.45 20.36
C ALA A 99 34.20 6.63 19.87
N GLY A 100 34.25 7.69 20.67
CA GLY A 100 35.10 8.87 20.48
C GLY A 100 35.31 9.55 21.81
#